data_AF-A0A355FSB6-F1
#
_entry.id   AF-A0A355FSB6-F1
#
_cell.length_a   1.000
_cell.length_b   1.000
_cell.length_c   1.000
_cell.angle_alpha   90.00
_cell.angle_beta   90.00
_cell.angle_gamma   90.00
#
_symmetry.space_group_name_H-M   'P 1'
#
loop_
_entity.id
_entity.type
_entity.pdbx_description
1 polymer ?
#
loop_
_entity_poly.entity_id
_entity_poly.type
_entity_poly.pdbx_seq_one_letter_code
_entity_poly.pdbx_strand_id
1 'polypeptide(L)'
;NDRGNDRGNARGSGRNNERTNSRNNDRDGDRQNERESDRRNDRRNDKRNDRRGDRRNDKRDRNISEPEEHGFNFDGIITAEGVLEIQQEGFGFLRSADYNYLNSPDDVYLTSRQIKQFSLQTGDTVVAKVRPPRIGEKFYPLIDVMSINGRSPEWVRDRIPFKFLTPLFPQEQFKLSTRGGNISTRLMDLFAPVGKGQRGMLVSQPKTGKTTLLKDVANSIALNHPEVYLLILLIDERPEEVTDMKRSVNAEVIASTFDEPADRHVRIANLV
;
A
#
# COMPACT_ATOMS: atom_id res chain seq x y z
N ASN A 1 47.31 16.52 -57.73
CA ASN A 1 47.51 15.27 -58.50
C ASN A 1 46.31 14.37 -58.29
N ASP A 2 45.58 14.20 -59.40
CA ASP A 2 44.51 13.25 -59.76
C ASP A 2 43.35 12.98 -58.79
N ARG A 3 42.10 13.38 -59.06
CA ARG A 3 41.18 13.20 -60.24
C ARG A 3 40.66 11.77 -60.41
N GLY A 4 39.34 11.68 -60.56
CA GLY A 4 38.63 10.50 -61.07
C GLY A 4 37.27 10.27 -60.39
N ASN A 5 36.21 11.07 -60.64
CA ASN A 5 35.18 10.86 -61.70
C ASN A 5 34.45 9.50 -61.58
N ASP A 6 33.15 9.31 -61.84
CA ASP A 6 31.98 10.13 -62.18
C ASP A 6 30.83 9.11 -62.40
N ARG A 7 29.56 9.54 -62.28
CA ARG A 7 28.35 8.96 -62.92
C ARG A 7 27.89 7.56 -62.45
N GLY A 8 26.61 7.22 -62.40
CA GLY A 8 25.40 7.90 -62.84
C GLY A 8 24.30 6.86 -63.16
N ASN A 9 23.10 7.12 -62.64
CA ASN A 9 21.80 6.95 -63.28
C ASN A 9 21.17 5.56 -63.58
N ALA A 10 19.83 5.57 -63.44
CA ALA A 10 18.80 4.85 -64.20
C ALA A 10 18.36 3.41 -63.81
N ARG A 11 17.16 3.37 -63.21
CA ARG A 11 15.92 2.66 -63.62
C ARG A 11 16.06 1.31 -64.38
N GLY A 12 15.34 0.29 -63.90
CA GLY A 12 14.81 -0.78 -64.78
C GLY A 12 14.45 -2.12 -64.13
N SER A 13 13.17 -2.27 -63.76
CA SER A 13 12.28 -3.45 -63.86
C SER A 13 12.79 -4.92 -63.86
N GLY A 14 12.10 -5.73 -63.05
CA GLY A 14 11.88 -7.18 -63.24
C GLY A 14 12.10 -7.99 -61.94
N ARG A 15 11.36 -9.03 -61.55
CA ARG A 15 10.03 -9.59 -61.82
C ARG A 15 9.94 -10.83 -60.88
N ASN A 16 8.76 -11.06 -60.30
CA ASN A 16 8.13 -12.35 -59.96
C ASN A 16 8.41 -13.18 -58.67
N ASN A 17 7.26 -13.75 -58.25
CA ASN A 17 6.92 -14.83 -57.30
C ASN A 17 6.83 -14.45 -55.80
N GLU A 18 5.80 -14.83 -55.03
CA GLU A 18 4.57 -15.61 -55.26
C GLU A 18 3.61 -15.41 -54.05
N ARG A 19 2.30 -15.31 -54.34
CA ARG A 19 1.12 -15.89 -53.63
C ARG A 19 1.09 -15.85 -52.07
N THR A 20 0.06 -15.27 -51.45
CA THR A 20 -1.27 -15.89 -51.21
C THR A 20 -2.24 -14.83 -50.64
N ASN A 21 -3.39 -14.55 -51.28
CA ASN A 21 -4.78 -15.02 -51.00
C ASN A 21 -5.24 -14.85 -49.53
N SER A 22 -6.37 -14.23 -49.17
CA SER A 22 -7.71 -14.07 -49.79
C SER A 22 -8.37 -12.75 -49.32
N ARG A 23 -8.91 -11.85 -50.16
CA ARG A 23 -10.26 -11.79 -50.82
C ARG A 23 -11.45 -11.85 -49.85
N ASN A 24 -12.18 -10.74 -49.63
CA ASN A 24 -13.22 -10.09 -50.48
C ASN A 24 -14.50 -10.92 -50.60
N ASN A 25 -15.72 -10.39 -50.72
CA ASN A 25 -16.38 -9.10 -50.47
C ASN A 25 -17.87 -9.37 -50.82
N ASP A 26 -18.77 -8.51 -50.34
CA ASP A 26 -19.97 -8.04 -51.04
C ASP A 26 -21.18 -8.97 -51.39
N ARG A 27 -22.30 -8.58 -50.79
CA ARG A 27 -23.55 -8.05 -51.41
C ARG A 27 -24.70 -8.95 -51.89
N ASP A 28 -25.87 -8.35 -51.62
CA ASP A 28 -27.15 -8.33 -52.33
C ASP A 28 -28.17 -9.46 -52.17
N GLY A 29 -29.43 -9.04 -51.94
CA GLY A 29 -30.56 -9.61 -52.69
C GLY A 29 -31.72 -10.22 -51.89
N ASP A 30 -32.68 -9.36 -51.56
CA ASP A 30 -34.13 -9.52 -51.85
C ASP A 30 -35.06 -10.54 -51.13
N ARG A 31 -36.08 -9.94 -50.54
CA ARG A 31 -37.53 -10.23 -50.37
C ARG A 31 -38.15 -11.62 -50.61
N GLN A 32 -39.12 -11.86 -49.71
CA GLN A 32 -40.52 -12.29 -49.93
C GLN A 32 -40.93 -13.78 -49.80
N ASN A 33 -41.69 -14.00 -48.72
CA ASN A 33 -43.08 -14.50 -48.68
C ASN A 33 -43.42 -16.01 -48.66
N GLU A 34 -44.46 -16.27 -47.86
CA GLU A 34 -45.49 -17.33 -47.94
C GLU A 34 -45.32 -18.70 -47.26
N ARG A 35 -46.25 -18.91 -46.29
CA ARG A 35 -47.12 -20.09 -46.06
C ARG A 35 -46.38 -21.38 -45.61
N GLU A 36 -46.91 -22.29 -44.82
CA GLU A 36 -48.28 -22.67 -44.48
C GLU A 36 -48.22 -23.59 -43.23
N SER A 37 -49.34 -23.63 -42.52
CA SER A 37 -49.76 -24.57 -41.49
C SER A 37 -49.51 -26.05 -41.79
N ASP A 38 -49.24 -26.89 -40.77
CA ASP A 38 -50.21 -27.94 -40.34
C ASP A 38 -49.74 -28.89 -39.21
N ARG A 39 -50.74 -29.26 -38.37
CA ARG A 39 -50.99 -30.54 -37.64
C ARG A 39 -50.10 -30.89 -36.43
N ARG A 40 -50.60 -30.86 -35.18
CA ARG A 40 -51.63 -31.70 -34.48
C ARG A 40 -51.21 -33.14 -34.15
N ASN A 41 -51.38 -33.44 -32.85
CA ASN A 41 -51.79 -34.71 -32.23
C ASN A 41 -50.74 -35.84 -32.23
N ASP A 42 -50.61 -36.72 -31.24
CA ASP A 42 -51.46 -37.12 -30.11
C ASP A 42 -50.70 -38.19 -29.28
N ARG A 43 -51.27 -38.56 -28.12
CA ARG A 43 -51.11 -39.83 -27.35
C ARG A 43 -49.86 -39.99 -26.48
N ARG A 44 -49.88 -40.67 -25.33
CA ARG A 44 -50.84 -41.13 -24.30
C ARG A 44 -50.10 -42.28 -23.57
N ASN A 45 -50.24 -42.37 -22.25
CA ASN A 45 -50.04 -43.55 -21.39
C ASN A 45 -48.59 -44.10 -21.30
N ASP A 46 -48.10 -44.76 -20.24
CA ASP A 46 -48.67 -45.63 -19.20
C ASP A 46 -47.73 -45.54 -17.95
N LYS A 47 -48.24 -45.39 -16.72
CA LYS A 47 -48.52 -46.42 -15.69
C LYS A 47 -47.33 -47.20 -15.10
N ARG A 48 -47.38 -47.27 -13.74
CA ARG A 48 -46.97 -48.36 -12.83
C ARG A 48 -45.46 -48.49 -12.55
N ASN A 49 -44.99 -48.92 -11.39
CA ASN A 49 -45.47 -49.12 -10.01
C ASN A 49 -44.21 -49.54 -9.22
N ASP A 50 -44.35 -49.66 -7.91
CA ASP A 50 -43.61 -50.58 -7.03
C ASP A 50 -42.60 -50.03 -6.02
N ARG A 51 -42.80 -50.63 -4.85
CA ARG A 51 -42.34 -50.38 -3.50
C ARG A 51 -40.92 -50.94 -3.31
N ARG A 52 -40.14 -50.31 -2.43
CA ARG A 52 -39.34 -51.02 -1.41
C ARG A 52 -38.82 -50.03 -0.38
N GLY A 53 -39.21 -50.26 0.87
CA GLY A 53 -38.59 -49.60 2.00
C GLY A 53 -37.18 -50.12 2.20
N ASP A 54 -36.27 -49.22 2.51
CA ASP A 54 -35.05 -49.57 3.22
C ASP A 54 -34.84 -48.58 4.37
N ARG A 55 -34.79 -49.15 5.57
CA ARG A 55 -34.47 -48.47 6.83
C ARG A 55 -33.03 -48.83 7.12
N ARG A 56 -32.24 -47.81 7.49
CA ARG A 56 -30.95 -47.83 8.22
C ARG A 56 -29.72 -47.59 7.36
N ASN A 57 -29.30 -46.32 7.29
CA ASN A 57 -27.93 -45.94 7.64
C ASN A 57 -27.83 -44.42 7.84
N ASP A 58 -28.35 -43.91 8.97
CA ASP A 58 -28.07 -42.55 9.43
C ASP A 58 -27.02 -42.66 10.55
N LYS A 59 -25.83 -43.15 10.20
CA LYS A 59 -24.62 -42.89 10.98
C LYS A 59 -24.21 -41.45 10.67
N ARG A 60 -24.92 -40.50 11.29
CA ARG A 60 -24.43 -39.13 11.41
C ARG A 60 -23.20 -39.18 12.29
N ASP A 61 -22.05 -39.01 11.65
CA ASP A 61 -20.80 -38.63 12.31
C ASP A 61 -21.08 -37.47 13.26
N ARG A 62 -21.05 -37.77 14.56
CA ARG A 62 -21.21 -36.82 15.66
C ARG A 62 -19.93 -36.02 15.95
N ASN A 63 -19.02 -35.90 14.99
CA ASN A 63 -17.70 -35.29 15.22
C ASN A 63 -17.41 -34.05 14.36
N ILE A 64 -18.42 -33.38 13.80
CA ILE A 64 -18.21 -32.09 13.12
C ILE A 64 -19.29 -31.12 13.57
N SER A 65 -19.06 -30.44 14.69
CA SER A 65 -19.50 -29.07 15.03
C SER A 65 -19.61 -28.90 16.56
N GLU A 66 -18.47 -28.84 17.24
CA GLU A 66 -18.39 -27.96 18.41
C GLU A 66 -17.41 -26.85 18.03
N PRO A 67 -17.89 -25.62 17.76
CA PRO A 67 -17.05 -24.47 18.02
C PRO A 67 -16.81 -24.49 19.53
N GLU A 68 -15.56 -24.54 19.97
CA GLU A 68 -15.23 -24.16 21.35
C GLU A 68 -15.64 -22.68 21.50
N GLU A 69 -16.90 -22.46 21.90
CA GLU A 69 -17.35 -21.24 22.54
C GLU A 69 -16.60 -21.15 23.86
N HIS A 70 -15.42 -20.53 23.84
CA HIS A 70 -15.04 -19.74 24.99
C HIS A 70 -16.17 -18.70 25.17
N GLY A 71 -17.01 -18.88 26.19
CA GLY A 71 -18.16 -18.01 26.53
C GLY A 71 -17.79 -16.58 26.92
N PHE A 72 -16.64 -16.09 26.48
CA PHE A 72 -16.13 -14.75 26.66
C PHE A 72 -15.99 -14.10 25.28
N ASN A 73 -16.78 -13.04 25.03
CA ASN A 73 -16.62 -12.23 23.83
C ASN A 73 -15.45 -11.25 24.03
N PHE A 74 -14.31 -11.54 23.40
CA PHE A 74 -13.13 -10.67 23.41
C PHE A 74 -13.11 -9.63 22.28
N ASP A 75 -14.21 -9.53 21.50
CA ASP A 75 -14.31 -8.59 20.39
C ASP A 75 -14.18 -7.14 20.89
N GLY A 76 -13.22 -6.41 20.34
CA GLY A 76 -13.04 -4.98 20.57
C GLY A 76 -12.45 -4.62 21.93
N ILE A 77 -11.97 -5.62 22.68
CA ILE A 77 -11.16 -5.43 23.89
C ILE A 77 -9.73 -5.05 23.51
N ILE A 78 -9.22 -5.60 22.40
CA ILE A 78 -7.86 -5.35 21.94
C ILE A 78 -7.86 -4.10 21.06
N THR A 79 -6.98 -3.17 21.39
CA THR A 79 -6.66 -2.00 20.55
C THR A 79 -5.34 -2.23 19.85
N ALA A 80 -5.30 -1.97 18.56
CA ALA A 80 -4.09 -2.01 17.74
C ALA A 80 -3.86 -0.65 17.10
N GLU A 81 -2.60 -0.27 16.96
CA GLU A 81 -2.16 0.94 16.26
C GLU A 81 -1.19 0.55 15.15
N GLY A 82 -1.33 1.18 13.99
CA GLY A 82 -0.39 0.98 12.90
C GLY A 82 -0.69 1.86 11.69
N VAL A 83 0.25 1.89 10.76
CA VAL A 83 0.14 2.64 9.50
C VAL A 83 -0.50 1.75 8.44
N LEU A 84 -1.54 2.25 7.78
CA LEU A 84 -2.25 1.51 6.74
C LEU A 84 -1.41 1.38 5.46
N GLU A 85 -1.24 0.14 5.01
CA GLU A 85 -0.73 -0.19 3.68
C GLU A 85 -1.83 -0.88 2.86
N ILE A 86 -2.31 -0.21 1.80
CA ILE A 86 -3.31 -0.76 0.89
C ILE A 86 -2.61 -1.53 -0.24
N GLN A 87 -3.01 -2.79 -0.44
CA GLN A 87 -2.51 -3.65 -1.52
C GLN A 87 -3.23 -3.35 -2.84
N GLN A 88 -2.64 -3.77 -3.96
CA GLN A 88 -3.22 -3.56 -5.30
C GLN A 88 -4.62 -4.18 -5.46
N GLU A 89 -4.87 -5.28 -4.77
CA GLU A 89 -6.16 -5.99 -4.73
C GLU A 89 -7.24 -5.25 -3.90
N GLY A 90 -6.86 -4.14 -3.24
CA GLY A 90 -7.76 -3.21 -2.57
C GLY A 90 -8.09 -3.54 -1.11
N PHE A 91 -7.57 -4.63 -0.55
CA PHE A 91 -7.52 -4.83 0.90
C PHE A 91 -6.25 -4.19 1.48
N GLY A 92 -6.16 -4.05 2.80
CA GLY A 92 -5.02 -3.42 3.44
C GLY A 92 -4.62 -4.07 4.75
N PHE A 93 -3.45 -3.69 5.24
CA PHE A 93 -2.92 -4.09 6.53
C PHE A 93 -2.48 -2.87 7.34
N LEU A 94 -2.76 -2.85 8.64
CA LEU A 94 -2.07 -1.92 9.55
C LEU A 94 -0.73 -2.55 9.91
N ARG A 95 0.35 -1.84 9.58
CA ARG A 95 1.73 -2.23 9.86
C ARG A 95 2.19 -1.55 11.14
N SER A 96 2.86 -2.30 12.01
CA SER A 96 3.40 -1.75 13.26
C SER A 96 4.77 -1.07 13.04
N ALA A 97 4.98 0.05 13.73
CA ALA A 97 6.27 0.75 13.78
C ALA A 97 7.36 -0.11 14.45
N ASP A 98 7.00 -0.97 15.40
CA ASP A 98 7.95 -1.85 16.12
C ASP A 98 8.65 -2.84 15.18
N TYR A 99 7.97 -3.21 14.10
CA TYR A 99 8.49 -4.08 13.05
C TYR A 99 9.00 -3.30 11.82
N ASN A 100 9.31 -2.00 11.97
CA ASN A 100 9.71 -1.08 10.89
C ASN A 100 8.74 -1.13 9.69
N TYR A 101 7.44 -1.26 9.98
CA TYR A 101 6.37 -1.35 9.00
C TYR A 101 6.43 -2.56 8.03
N LEU A 102 7.12 -3.61 8.45
CA LEU A 102 7.19 -4.86 7.70
C LEU A 102 6.00 -5.75 8.02
N ASN A 103 5.86 -6.81 7.21
CA ASN A 103 4.88 -7.84 7.45
C ASN A 103 5.13 -8.51 8.80
N SER A 104 4.15 -8.41 9.69
CA SER A 104 4.13 -9.05 11.00
C SER A 104 2.95 -10.02 11.09
N PRO A 105 3.06 -11.14 11.84
CA PRO A 105 1.88 -11.94 12.21
C PRO A 105 0.82 -11.13 12.96
N ASP A 106 1.22 -10.03 13.61
CA ASP A 106 0.33 -9.17 14.39
C ASP A 106 -0.36 -8.08 13.55
N ASP A 107 -0.20 -8.11 12.22
CA ASP A 107 -0.82 -7.13 11.35
C ASP A 107 -2.36 -7.22 11.37
N VAL A 108 -2.98 -6.05 11.30
CA VAL A 108 -4.45 -5.93 11.29
C VAL A 108 -4.94 -5.93 9.85
N TYR A 109 -5.81 -6.87 9.50
CA TYR A 109 -6.43 -6.97 8.19
C TYR A 109 -7.65 -6.04 8.05
N LEU A 110 -7.66 -5.28 6.95
CA LEU A 110 -8.76 -4.40 6.54
C LEU A 110 -9.32 -4.82 5.20
N THR A 111 -10.65 -4.93 5.14
CA THR A 111 -11.36 -5.15 3.88
C THR A 111 -11.47 -3.86 3.06
N SER A 112 -11.62 -3.99 1.74
CA SER A 112 -11.85 -2.83 0.86
C SER A 112 -13.08 -2.00 1.23
N ARG A 113 -14.10 -2.65 1.82
CA ARG A 113 -15.31 -1.97 2.30
C ARG A 113 -15.01 -1.05 3.48
N GLN A 114 -14.23 -1.52 4.46
CA GLN A 114 -13.82 -0.74 5.62
C GLN A 114 -12.95 0.46 5.21
N ILE A 115 -11.99 0.22 4.31
CA ILE A 115 -11.12 1.28 3.75
C ILE A 115 -11.97 2.40 3.13
N LYS A 116 -12.97 2.04 2.31
CA LYS A 116 -13.87 3.02 1.69
C LYS A 116 -14.79 3.71 2.70
N GLN A 117 -15.32 2.97 3.68
CA GLN A 117 -16.24 3.49 4.71
C GLN A 117 -15.59 4.57 5.59
N PHE A 118 -14.30 4.40 5.92
CA PHE A 118 -13.53 5.34 6.72
C PHE A 118 -12.67 6.29 5.88
N SER A 119 -12.80 6.25 4.55
CA SER A 119 -12.03 7.07 3.60
C SER A 119 -10.51 7.00 3.82
N LEU A 120 -10.02 5.83 4.21
CA LEU A 120 -8.61 5.60 4.54
C LEU A 120 -7.73 5.61 3.29
N GLN A 121 -6.49 6.05 3.45
CA GLN A 121 -5.45 6.07 2.43
C GLN A 121 -4.18 5.40 2.97
N THR A 122 -3.33 4.88 2.08
CA THR A 122 -2.01 4.38 2.46
C THR A 122 -1.23 5.49 3.17
N GLY A 123 -0.60 5.17 4.30
CA GLY A 123 0.11 6.12 5.16
C GLY A 123 -0.72 6.66 6.33
N ASP A 124 -2.02 6.37 6.42
CA ASP A 124 -2.82 6.76 7.59
C ASP A 124 -2.42 5.95 8.83
N THR A 125 -2.08 6.64 9.92
CA THR A 125 -1.94 6.03 11.26
C THR A 125 -3.33 5.81 11.84
N VAL A 126 -3.69 4.55 12.06
CA VAL A 126 -5.03 4.16 12.51
C VAL A 126 -4.93 3.49 13.88
N VAL A 127 -5.70 4.01 14.84
CA VAL A 127 -5.97 3.32 16.10
C VAL A 127 -7.32 2.61 15.98
N ALA A 128 -7.29 1.30 16.14
CA ALA A 128 -8.38 0.41 15.78
C ALA A 128 -8.70 -0.58 16.89
N LYS A 129 -9.97 -0.95 17.01
CA LYS A 129 -10.42 -2.10 17.79
C LYS A 129 -10.37 -3.35 16.93
N VAL A 130 -9.76 -4.39 17.45
CA VAL A 130 -9.56 -5.67 16.75
C VAL A 130 -10.10 -6.83 17.60
N ARG A 131 -10.34 -7.97 16.94
CA ARG A 131 -10.58 -9.25 17.64
C ARG A 131 -9.44 -10.21 17.34
N PRO A 132 -9.19 -11.18 18.24
CA PRO A 132 -8.31 -12.30 17.93
C PRO A 132 -8.74 -13.04 16.65
N PRO A 133 -7.77 -13.54 15.85
CA PRO A 133 -8.05 -14.37 14.68
C PRO A 133 -8.75 -15.67 15.10
N ARG A 134 -9.80 -16.05 14.37
CA ARG A 134 -10.48 -17.34 14.53
C ARG A 134 -9.72 -18.44 13.77
N ILE A 135 -10.09 -19.70 14.00
CA ILE A 135 -9.52 -20.86 13.29
C ILE A 135 -9.67 -20.64 11.77
N GLY A 136 -8.53 -20.57 11.06
CA GLY A 136 -8.46 -20.31 9.62
C GLY A 136 -8.13 -18.85 9.25
N GLU A 137 -8.14 -17.92 10.19
CA GLU A 137 -7.69 -16.54 9.99
C GLU A 137 -6.21 -16.42 10.39
N LYS A 138 -5.39 -15.80 9.51
CA LYS A 138 -3.95 -15.60 9.77
C LYS A 138 -3.65 -14.29 10.50
N PHE A 139 -4.52 -13.29 10.38
CA PHE A 139 -4.30 -11.91 10.80
C PHE A 139 -5.47 -11.41 11.65
N TYR A 140 -5.26 -10.35 12.43
CA TYR A 140 -6.29 -9.75 13.27
C TYR A 140 -7.28 -8.95 12.40
N PRO A 141 -8.57 -9.29 12.34
CA PRO A 141 -9.51 -8.49 11.57
C PRO A 141 -9.92 -7.22 12.32
N LEU A 142 -10.02 -6.12 11.57
CA LEU A 142 -10.55 -4.84 12.06
C LEU A 142 -12.04 -4.97 12.44
N ILE A 143 -12.40 -4.47 13.62
CA ILE A 143 -13.82 -4.30 14.03
C ILE A 143 -14.25 -2.87 13.78
N ASP A 144 -13.54 -1.90 14.35
CA ASP A 144 -13.91 -0.49 14.33
C ASP A 144 -12.67 0.41 14.41
N VAL A 145 -12.79 1.64 13.92
CA VAL A 145 -11.72 2.65 13.91
C VAL A 145 -12.01 3.70 14.98
N MET A 146 -11.10 3.85 15.93
CA MET A 146 -11.21 4.84 16.99
C MET A 146 -10.71 6.22 16.55
N SER A 147 -9.53 6.27 15.93
CA SER A 147 -8.93 7.51 15.45
C SER A 147 -8.05 7.27 14.22
N ILE A 148 -7.88 8.32 13.44
CA ILE A 148 -7.06 8.34 12.22
C ILE A 148 -6.19 9.59 12.29
N ASN A 149 -4.87 9.43 12.27
CA ASN A 149 -3.88 10.51 12.41
C ASN A 149 -4.15 11.43 13.62
N GLY A 150 -4.54 10.82 14.74
CA GLY A 150 -4.89 11.55 15.98
C GLY A 150 -6.22 12.29 15.95
N ARG A 151 -7.04 12.13 14.91
CA ARG A 151 -8.35 12.79 14.75
C ARG A 151 -9.49 11.79 14.67
N SER A 152 -10.72 12.27 14.87
CA SER A 152 -11.91 11.43 14.74
C SER A 152 -12.13 11.02 13.26
N PRO A 153 -12.71 9.84 13.01
CA PRO A 153 -12.99 9.40 11.64
C PRO A 153 -13.91 10.35 10.85
N GLU A 154 -14.80 11.07 11.54
CA GLU A 154 -15.69 12.06 10.95
C GLU A 154 -14.92 13.23 10.34
N TRP A 155 -13.90 13.72 11.05
CA TRP A 155 -13.06 14.83 10.58
C TRP A 155 -12.28 14.46 9.31
N VAL A 156 -11.80 13.22 9.23
CA VAL A 156 -10.96 12.72 8.12
C VAL A 156 -11.74 12.59 6.80
N ARG A 157 -13.07 12.44 6.85
CA ARG A 157 -13.89 12.33 5.63
C ARG A 157 -13.81 13.57 4.74
N ASP A 158 -13.72 14.75 5.35
CA ASP A 158 -13.70 16.04 4.64
C ASP A 158 -12.27 16.54 4.37
N ARG A 159 -11.24 15.72 4.60
CA ARG A 159 -9.85 16.13 4.40
C ARG A 159 -9.54 16.42 2.93
N ILE A 160 -8.74 17.44 2.69
CA ILE A 160 -8.16 17.72 1.38
C ILE A 160 -6.94 16.81 1.18
N PRO A 161 -6.89 15.99 0.12
CA PRO A 161 -5.70 15.20 -0.18
C PRO A 161 -4.45 16.06 -0.36
N PHE A 162 -3.31 15.60 0.15
CA PHE A 162 -2.05 16.37 0.17
C PHE A 162 -1.68 16.98 -1.19
N LYS A 163 -1.88 16.25 -2.28
CA LYS A 163 -1.58 16.68 -3.66
C LYS A 163 -2.35 17.92 -4.14
N PHE A 164 -3.42 18.31 -3.46
CA PHE A 164 -4.23 19.48 -3.79
C PHE A 164 -3.92 20.69 -2.89
N LEU A 165 -3.03 20.54 -1.91
CA LEU A 165 -2.58 21.66 -1.09
C LEU A 165 -1.70 22.60 -1.92
N THR A 166 -1.82 23.91 -1.66
CA THR A 166 -0.98 24.91 -2.31
C THR A 166 0.41 24.93 -1.66
N PRO A 167 1.49 24.69 -2.42
CA PRO A 167 2.84 24.77 -1.87
C PRO A 167 3.20 26.23 -1.57
N LEU A 168 3.72 26.48 -0.36
CA LEU A 168 4.19 27.79 0.08
C LEU A 168 5.63 27.68 0.59
N PHE A 169 6.36 28.79 0.55
CA PHE A 169 7.66 28.88 1.21
C PHE A 169 7.51 28.80 2.74
N PRO A 170 8.49 28.25 3.47
CA PRO A 170 8.46 28.24 4.92
C PRO A 170 8.33 29.65 5.51
N GLN A 171 7.32 29.86 6.36
CA GLN A 171 7.07 31.13 7.05
C GLN A 171 7.48 31.08 8.53
N GLU A 172 7.52 29.89 9.10
CA GLU A 172 7.94 29.65 10.48
C GLU A 172 9.31 28.94 10.50
N GLN A 173 10.24 29.47 11.28
CA GLN A 173 11.56 28.88 11.50
C GLN A 173 11.53 27.87 12.66
N PHE A 174 12.21 26.73 12.50
CA PHE A 174 12.62 25.90 13.62
C PHE A 174 13.80 26.54 14.33
N LYS A 175 13.61 26.86 15.61
CA LYS A 175 14.69 27.36 16.46
C LYS A 175 15.46 26.16 16.98
N LEU A 176 16.69 25.97 16.52
CA LEU A 176 17.50 24.82 16.91
C LEU A 176 18.38 25.12 18.14
N SER A 177 18.75 26.38 18.33
CA SER A 177 19.58 26.78 19.46
C SER A 177 18.81 26.83 20.78
N THR A 178 19.47 26.40 21.85
CA THR A 178 18.99 26.51 23.23
C THR A 178 20.04 27.16 24.12
N ARG A 179 19.65 27.59 25.32
CA ARG A 179 20.57 28.19 26.29
C ARG A 179 21.56 27.12 26.77
N GLY A 180 22.83 27.26 26.41
CA GLY A 180 23.86 26.24 26.65
C GLY A 180 23.86 25.10 25.63
N GLY A 181 23.09 25.22 24.54
CA GLY A 181 23.03 24.23 23.47
C GLY A 181 24.30 24.18 22.60
N ASN A 182 24.36 23.16 21.74
CA ASN A 182 25.54 22.86 20.93
C ASN A 182 25.88 24.01 19.96
N ILE A 183 27.18 24.16 19.69
CA ILE A 183 27.68 25.19 18.76
C ILE A 183 27.16 24.93 17.34
N SER A 184 27.02 23.66 16.96
CA SER A 184 26.48 23.19 15.68
C SER A 184 25.09 23.79 15.37
N THR A 185 24.14 23.67 16.30
CA THR A 185 22.77 24.14 16.11
C THR A 185 22.67 25.66 16.11
N ARG A 186 23.51 26.34 16.90
CA ARG A 186 23.65 27.80 16.85
C ARG A 186 24.18 28.32 15.52
N LEU A 187 25.17 27.64 14.94
CA LEU A 187 25.69 27.99 13.62
C LEU A 187 24.65 27.75 12.53
N MET A 188 23.88 26.65 12.62
CA MET A 188 22.76 26.41 11.70
C MET A 188 21.70 27.51 11.77
N ASP A 189 21.25 27.91 12.96
CA ASP A 189 20.27 28.99 13.11
C ASP A 189 20.72 30.31 12.47
N LEU A 190 22.04 30.58 12.45
CA LEU A 190 22.62 31.81 11.91
C LEU A 190 22.85 31.77 10.39
N PHE A 191 23.39 30.66 9.88
CA PHE A 191 23.88 30.59 8.49
C PHE A 191 22.98 29.77 7.57
N ALA A 192 22.20 28.83 8.11
CA ALA A 192 21.35 27.92 7.36
C ALA A 192 20.03 27.64 8.12
N PRO A 193 19.19 28.68 8.34
CA PRO A 193 17.96 28.52 9.10
C PRO A 193 17.02 27.52 8.43
N VAL A 194 16.43 26.63 9.23
CA VAL A 194 15.51 25.59 8.77
C VAL A 194 14.08 26.01 9.10
N GLY A 195 13.19 26.04 8.12
CA GLY A 195 11.77 26.37 8.32
C GLY A 195 10.82 25.16 8.26
N LYS A 196 9.59 25.35 8.73
CA LYS A 196 8.49 24.38 8.56
C LYS A 196 8.14 24.25 7.08
N GLY A 197 8.38 23.06 6.51
CA GLY A 197 8.27 22.81 5.07
C GLY A 197 9.60 22.98 4.30
N GLN A 198 10.72 23.20 5.00
CA GLN A 198 12.03 23.30 4.38
C GLN A 198 12.46 21.98 3.74
N ARG A 199 13.00 22.09 2.52
CA ARG A 199 13.73 21.00 1.86
C ARG A 199 15.21 21.33 1.96
N GLY A 200 15.96 20.50 2.69
CA GLY A 200 17.38 20.70 2.96
C GLY A 200 18.20 19.50 2.51
N MET A 201 19.48 19.74 2.26
CA MET A 201 20.46 18.68 1.97
C MET A 201 21.71 18.97 2.79
N LEU A 202 22.16 17.95 3.54
CA LEU A 202 23.41 18.00 4.28
C LEU A 202 24.46 17.26 3.47
N VAL A 203 25.39 18.00 2.88
CA VAL A 203 26.50 17.44 2.12
C VAL A 203 27.70 17.28 3.05
N SER A 204 28.17 16.05 3.19
CA SER A 204 29.26 15.71 4.12
C SER A 204 30.09 14.57 3.57
N GLN A 205 31.41 14.64 3.72
CA GLN A 205 32.30 13.51 3.44
C GLN A 205 32.16 12.44 4.54
N PRO A 206 32.55 11.18 4.28
CA PRO A 206 32.58 10.15 5.32
C PRO A 206 33.37 10.60 6.55
N LYS A 207 32.89 10.24 7.74
CA LYS A 207 33.53 10.53 9.05
C LYS A 207 33.65 12.02 9.43
N THR A 208 32.81 12.91 8.87
CA THR A 208 32.81 14.35 9.20
C THR A 208 31.77 14.78 10.22
N GLY A 209 31.09 13.84 10.88
CA GLY A 209 30.12 14.15 11.94
C GLY A 209 28.68 14.37 11.45
N LYS A 210 28.32 13.89 10.23
CA LYS A 210 26.93 13.87 9.71
C LYS A 210 25.94 13.40 10.77
N THR A 211 26.22 12.24 11.36
CA THR A 211 25.33 11.59 12.33
C THR A 211 25.20 12.39 13.61
N THR A 212 26.30 12.96 14.13
CA THR A 212 26.27 13.83 15.31
C THR A 212 25.43 15.08 15.06
N LEU A 213 25.61 15.73 13.92
CA LEU A 213 24.84 16.92 13.55
C LEU A 213 23.35 16.60 13.42
N LEU A 214 22.98 15.48 12.80
CA LEU A 214 21.59 15.05 12.69
C LEU A 214 20.95 14.77 14.05
N LYS A 215 21.68 14.11 14.97
CA LYS A 215 21.21 13.90 16.35
C LYS A 215 20.98 15.21 17.09
N ASP A 216 21.92 16.15 16.96
CA ASP A 216 21.82 17.47 17.60
C ASP A 216 20.59 18.23 17.10
N VAL A 217 20.36 18.23 15.79
CA VAL A 217 19.20 18.87 15.16
C VAL A 217 17.91 18.19 15.64
N ALA A 218 17.86 16.86 15.60
CA ALA A 218 16.67 16.10 16.00
C ALA A 218 16.30 16.34 17.47
N ASN A 219 17.27 16.27 18.38
CA ASN A 219 17.05 16.54 19.80
C ASN A 219 16.65 18.00 20.05
N SER A 220 17.20 18.94 19.28
CA SER A 220 16.84 20.35 19.39
C SER A 220 15.40 20.61 18.93
N ILE A 221 14.97 19.97 17.84
CA ILE A 221 13.58 20.05 17.37
C ILE A 221 12.65 19.41 18.40
N ALA A 222 12.97 18.21 18.90
CA ALA A 222 12.14 17.52 19.89
C ALA A 222 11.97 18.33 21.20
N LEU A 223 13.00 19.09 21.60
CA LEU A 223 12.95 19.93 22.79
C LEU A 223 12.21 21.25 22.56
N ASN A 224 12.52 21.96 21.46
CA ASN A 224 12.03 23.31 21.22
C ASN A 224 10.65 23.34 20.53
N HIS A 225 10.31 22.26 19.85
CA HIS A 225 9.10 22.12 19.04
C HIS A 225 8.38 20.80 19.35
N PRO A 226 7.85 20.62 20.58
CA PRO A 226 7.15 19.40 20.97
C PRO A 226 5.85 19.17 20.18
N GLU A 227 5.36 20.17 19.45
CA GLU A 227 4.22 20.03 18.55
C GLU A 227 4.55 19.28 17.25
N VAL A 228 5.83 19.08 16.94
CA VAL A 228 6.29 18.47 15.70
C VAL A 228 6.37 16.96 15.86
N TYR A 229 5.76 16.25 14.93
CA TYR A 229 5.99 14.83 14.76
C TYR A 229 7.35 14.61 14.10
N LEU A 230 8.31 14.05 14.84
CA LEU A 230 9.69 13.86 14.37
C LEU A 230 9.92 12.40 13.96
N LEU A 231 10.19 12.21 12.67
CA LEU A 231 10.48 10.93 12.06
C LEU A 231 11.90 10.92 11.50
N ILE A 232 12.66 9.86 11.80
CA ILE A 232 14.00 9.61 11.27
C ILE A 232 13.96 8.32 10.48
N LEU A 233 14.10 8.44 9.16
CA LEU A 233 14.20 7.32 8.24
C LEU A 233 15.67 7.04 7.89
N LEU A 234 16.15 5.84 8.23
CA LEU A 234 17.49 5.36 7.93
C LEU A 234 17.42 4.28 6.85
N ILE A 235 18.02 4.54 5.69
CA ILE A 235 18.06 3.62 4.56
C ILE A 235 19.50 3.27 4.26
N ASP A 236 19.76 1.98 4.02
CA ASP A 236 21.08 1.47 3.64
C ASP A 236 22.18 1.86 4.64
N GLU A 237 21.82 1.90 5.93
CA GLU A 237 22.70 2.32 7.01
C GLU A 237 23.13 1.12 7.86
N ARG A 238 24.27 1.26 8.57
CA ARG A 238 24.81 0.19 9.39
C ARG A 238 23.97 -0.09 10.65
N PRO A 239 23.78 -1.36 11.07
CA PRO A 239 22.99 -1.70 12.26
C PRO A 239 23.41 -1.00 13.55
N GLU A 240 24.72 -0.80 13.75
CA GLU A 240 25.26 -0.09 14.90
C GLU A 240 24.89 1.40 14.91
N GLU A 241 24.87 2.04 13.74
CA GLU A 241 24.48 3.45 13.57
C GLU A 241 22.96 3.61 13.78
N VAL A 242 22.16 2.66 13.31
CA VAL A 242 20.71 2.60 13.56
C VAL A 242 20.43 2.49 15.06
N THR A 243 21.12 1.57 15.74
CA THR A 243 20.93 1.35 17.18
C THR A 243 21.33 2.57 18.00
N ASP A 244 22.44 3.22 17.61
CA ASP A 244 22.92 4.44 18.20
C ASP A 244 21.92 5.60 18.03
N MET A 245 21.32 5.75 16.85
CA MET A 245 20.26 6.74 16.61
C MET A 245 19.01 6.47 17.47
N LYS A 246 18.53 5.22 17.50
CA LYS A 246 17.35 4.79 18.29
C LYS A 246 17.49 5.10 19.79
N ARG A 247 18.71 5.02 20.34
CA ARG A 247 18.98 5.27 21.76
C ARG A 247 19.27 6.73 22.09
N SER A 248 19.66 7.52 21.09
CA SER A 248 20.17 8.89 21.29
C SER A 248 19.15 9.99 21.04
N VAL A 249 18.04 9.68 20.36
CA VAL A 249 17.09 10.69 19.88
C VAL A 249 15.67 10.37 20.32
N ASN A 250 14.95 11.38 20.79
CA ASN A 250 13.52 11.29 21.06
C ASN A 250 12.71 11.54 19.77
N ALA A 251 12.67 10.53 18.90
CA ALA A 251 11.97 10.55 17.63
C ALA A 251 11.49 9.13 17.27
N GLU A 252 10.55 9.04 16.35
CA GLU A 252 10.25 7.76 15.71
C GLU A 252 11.38 7.42 14.73
N VAL A 253 12.12 6.33 14.99
CA VAL A 253 13.26 5.92 14.17
C VAL A 253 12.94 4.63 13.44
N ILE A 254 12.82 4.74 12.12
CA ILE A 254 12.54 3.64 11.19
C ILE A 254 13.80 3.35 10.39
N ALA A 255 14.13 2.07 10.25
CA ALA A 255 15.36 1.71 9.56
C ALA A 255 15.19 0.50 8.63
N SER A 256 15.90 0.56 7.51
CA SER A 256 16.25 -0.58 6.67
C SER A 256 17.78 -0.63 6.56
N THR A 257 18.40 -1.61 7.20
CA THR A 257 19.86 -1.78 7.18
C THR A 257 20.35 -2.23 5.81
N PHE A 258 21.64 -2.06 5.53
CA PHE A 258 22.26 -2.44 4.25
C PHE A 258 22.18 -3.94 3.91
N ASP A 259 21.89 -4.80 4.90
CA ASP A 259 21.69 -6.24 4.69
C ASP A 259 20.39 -6.58 3.94
N GLU A 260 19.48 -5.60 3.82
CA GLU A 260 18.16 -5.78 3.22
C GLU A 260 18.16 -5.51 1.72
N PRO A 261 17.27 -6.16 0.94
CA PRO A 261 17.19 -5.94 -0.49
C PRO A 261 16.68 -4.54 -0.82
N ALA A 262 17.09 -4.00 -1.98
CA ALA A 262 16.70 -2.67 -2.45
C ALA A 262 15.17 -2.46 -2.50
N ASP A 263 14.40 -3.48 -2.88
CA ASP A 263 12.94 -3.43 -2.90
C ASP A 263 12.34 -3.11 -1.53
N ARG A 264 13.00 -3.56 -0.45
CA ARG A 264 12.60 -3.27 0.93
C ARG A 264 12.88 -1.83 1.31
N HIS A 265 14.00 -1.26 0.89
CA HIS A 265 14.29 0.16 1.07
C HIS A 265 13.23 1.04 0.42
N VAL A 266 12.87 0.72 -0.83
CA VAL A 266 11.85 1.46 -1.59
C VAL A 266 10.49 1.33 -0.92
N ARG A 267 10.12 0.13 -0.46
CA ARG A 267 8.83 -0.09 0.20
C ARG A 267 8.69 0.70 1.49
N ILE A 268 9.70 0.67 2.35
CA ILE A 268 9.68 1.44 3.61
C ILE A 268 9.62 2.93 3.30
N ALA A 269 10.46 3.43 2.40
CA ALA A 269 10.50 4.86 2.05
C ALA A 269 9.21 5.39 1.37
N ASN A 270 8.38 4.51 0.79
CA ASN A 270 7.09 4.90 0.21
C ASN A 270 5.94 4.88 1.22
N LEU A 271 6.08 4.16 2.33
CA LEU A 271 5.04 3.99 3.33
C LEU A 271 5.07 5.09 4.40
N VAL A 272 6.27 5.61 4.69
CA VAL A 272 6.51 6.72 5.64
C VAL A 272 6.83 8.04 4.96
#